data_AF-A0A2S8FP89-F1
#
_entry.id   AF-A0A2S8FP89-F1
#
_cell.length_a   1.000
_cell.length_b   1.000
_cell.length_c   1.000
_cell.angle_alpha   90.00
_cell.angle_beta   90.00
_cell.angle_gamma   90.00
#
_symmetry.space_group_name_H-M   'P 1'
#
loop_
_entity.id
_entity.type
_entity.pdbx_description
1 polymer ?
#
loop_
_entity_poly.entity_id
_entity_poly.type
_entity_poly.pdbx_seq_one_letter_code
_entity_poly.pdbx_strand_id
1 'polypeptide(L)'
;MFGKSSLGKAMYVSRILVWLMVGLGLVGTPAITNAALPSLESWTHVSSDGQYVLVMISPLSAAEEVEFSDADADVKMIRATYMQSGLYRNDGSTSPIWTIPFKDVTHEVYLGPQGKYLMLAHDGGSNWSGHLGHLVTFYSDGRELASYTDEKLFSLVELGLPQVARSEYDNLAFDPQGMTFTIFGSQGVRIVFDVTSGQVIRHVSPVPMYVAAAILLFTSLVVIGWFWLRCQRVATAST
;
A
#
# COMPACT_ATOMS: atom_id res chain seq x y z
N MET A 1 -35.13 -61.35 10.29
CA MET A 1 -34.20 -60.89 11.33
C MET A 1 -32.80 -60.90 10.72
N PHE A 2 -32.04 -59.83 10.48
CA PHE A 2 -32.02 -58.43 10.90
C PHE A 2 -31.40 -57.60 9.77
N GLY A 3 -32.00 -56.47 9.41
CA GLY A 3 -31.43 -55.51 8.44
C GLY A 3 -30.29 -54.72 9.06
N LYS A 4 -29.13 -54.70 8.40
CA LYS A 4 -27.94 -53.94 8.84
C LYS A 4 -27.51 -52.91 7.79
N SER A 5 -27.38 -51.67 8.30
CA SER A 5 -26.42 -50.62 7.97
C SER A 5 -26.50 -49.92 6.61
N SER A 6 -27.52 -49.06 6.43
CA SER A 6 -27.46 -47.90 5.53
C SER A 6 -27.04 -46.59 6.26
N LEU A 7 -27.03 -46.60 7.60
CA LEU A 7 -26.88 -45.38 8.42
C LEU A 7 -25.44 -44.81 8.52
N GLY A 8 -24.40 -45.52 8.05
CA GLY A 8 -23.00 -45.13 8.27
C GLY A 8 -22.44 -44.10 7.27
N LYS A 9 -23.00 -44.02 6.05
CA LYS A 9 -22.45 -43.14 4.99
C LYS A 9 -22.93 -41.68 5.09
N ALA A 10 -24.08 -41.43 5.72
CA ALA A 10 -24.61 -40.07 5.91
C ALA A 10 -23.83 -39.26 6.96
N MET A 11 -23.18 -39.92 7.92
CA MET A 11 -22.50 -39.27 9.05
C MET A 11 -21.12 -38.69 8.70
N TYR A 12 -20.49 -39.14 7.60
CA TYR A 12 -19.16 -38.69 7.19
C TYR A 12 -19.19 -37.38 6.38
N VAL A 13 -20.26 -37.14 5.63
CA VAL A 13 -20.44 -35.93 4.80
C VAL A 13 -20.78 -34.71 5.67
N SER A 14 -21.52 -34.91 6.77
CA SER A 14 -21.89 -33.83 7.69
C SER A 14 -20.69 -33.25 8.46
N ARG A 15 -19.66 -34.05 8.76
CA ARG A 15 -18.47 -33.57 9.49
C ARG A 15 -17.56 -32.68 8.64
N ILE A 16 -17.50 -32.86 7.32
CA ILE A 16 -16.70 -32.02 6.42
C ILE A 16 -17.32 -30.61 6.29
N LEU A 17 -18.65 -30.51 6.30
CA LEU A 17 -19.38 -29.23 6.21
C LEU A 17 -19.24 -28.37 7.48
N VAL A 18 -19.15 -28.99 8.66
CA VAL A 18 -18.96 -28.26 9.93
C VAL A 18 -17.57 -27.62 10.02
N TRP A 19 -16.52 -28.26 9.50
CA TRP A 19 -15.18 -27.67 9.46
C TRP A 19 -15.05 -26.53 8.44
N LEU A 20 -15.85 -26.52 7.38
CA LEU A 20 -15.90 -25.44 6.40
C LEU A 20 -16.56 -24.16 6.96
N MET A 21 -17.49 -24.29 7.90
CA MET A 21 -18.17 -23.14 8.53
C MET A 21 -17.36 -22.53 9.69
N VAL A 22 -16.56 -23.32 10.42
CA VAL A 22 -15.66 -22.80 11.47
C VAL A 22 -14.49 -22.00 10.88
N GLY A 23 -14.12 -22.27 9.62
CA GLY A 23 -13.13 -21.45 8.88
C GLY A 23 -13.62 -20.07 8.44
N LEU A 24 -14.94 -19.81 8.43
CA LEU A 24 -15.52 -18.53 8.00
C LEU A 24 -15.89 -17.56 9.14
N GLY A 25 -15.73 -17.96 10.40
CA GLY A 25 -16.23 -17.21 11.57
C GLY A 25 -15.33 -16.10 12.12
N LEU A 26 -14.17 -15.83 11.51
CA LEU A 26 -13.25 -14.76 11.92
C LEU A 26 -13.39 -13.53 11.01
N VAL A 27 -14.62 -13.03 10.87
CA VAL A 27 -14.84 -11.69 10.31
C VAL A 27 -14.67 -10.70 11.46
N GLY A 28 -13.46 -10.15 11.58
CA GLY A 28 -13.12 -9.17 12.60
C GLY A 28 -14.10 -8.00 12.60
N THR A 29 -14.51 -7.56 13.78
CA THR A 29 -15.20 -6.28 13.95
C THR A 29 -14.30 -5.18 13.40
N PRO A 30 -14.79 -4.29 12.52
CA PRO A 30 -13.98 -3.16 12.06
C PRO A 30 -13.61 -2.31 13.28
N ALA A 31 -12.32 -2.16 13.55
CA ALA A 31 -11.85 -1.22 14.55
C ALA A 31 -12.23 0.19 14.08
N ILE A 32 -12.99 0.92 14.91
CA ILE A 32 -13.25 2.34 14.69
C ILE A 32 -12.03 3.08 15.21
N THR A 33 -11.12 3.42 14.32
CA THR A 33 -9.99 4.32 14.62
C THR A 33 -10.45 5.76 14.42
N ASN A 34 -10.27 6.63 15.41
CA ASN A 34 -10.48 8.07 15.24
C ASN A 34 -9.44 8.59 14.24
N ALA A 35 -9.90 9.04 13.08
CA ALA A 35 -9.05 9.57 12.03
C ALA A 35 -8.64 11.01 12.36
N ALA A 36 -7.33 11.27 12.43
CA ALA A 36 -6.80 12.63 12.42
C ALA A 36 -6.94 13.20 11.00
N LEU A 37 -7.32 14.48 10.90
CA LEU A 37 -7.28 15.20 9.62
C LEU A 37 -5.82 15.27 9.13
N PRO A 38 -5.57 15.29 7.81
CA PRO A 38 -4.22 15.49 7.28
C PRO A 38 -3.71 16.83 7.81
N SER A 39 -2.57 16.82 8.50
CA SER A 39 -2.00 18.03 9.07
C SER A 39 -1.53 18.93 7.93
N LEU A 40 -2.17 20.09 7.79
CA LEU A 40 -1.79 21.16 6.86
C LEU A 40 -0.66 22.03 7.43
N GLU A 41 0.13 21.46 8.32
CA GLU A 41 1.18 22.16 9.05
C GLU A 41 2.46 22.22 8.20
N SER A 42 3.25 23.25 8.42
CA SER A 42 4.58 23.46 7.90
C SER A 42 5.51 22.50 8.63
N TRP A 43 6.32 21.77 7.89
CA TRP A 43 7.15 20.71 8.45
C TRP A 43 8.53 20.67 7.80
N THR A 44 9.46 20.01 8.49
CA THR A 44 10.81 19.79 7.97
C THR A 44 11.21 18.33 8.11
N HIS A 45 12.05 17.86 7.21
CA HIS A 45 12.64 16.53 7.27
C HIS A 45 14.12 16.61 6.92
N VAL A 46 14.96 16.14 7.83
CA VAL A 46 16.41 16.13 7.65
C VAL A 46 16.82 14.85 6.94
N SER A 47 17.69 14.94 5.94
CA SER A 47 18.21 13.78 5.22
C SER A 47 18.96 12.82 6.15
N SER A 48 19.04 11.54 5.76
CA SER A 48 19.73 10.52 6.55
C SER A 48 21.24 10.79 6.73
N ASP A 49 21.87 11.52 5.82
CA ASP A 49 23.26 11.98 5.92
C ASP A 49 23.42 13.33 6.65
N GLY A 50 22.30 13.93 7.07
CA GLY A 50 22.24 15.21 7.77
C GLY A 50 22.67 16.41 6.94
N GLN A 51 22.92 16.27 5.64
CA GLN A 51 23.44 17.35 4.78
C GLN A 51 22.34 18.27 4.24
N TYR A 52 21.09 17.80 4.21
CA TYR A 52 19.97 18.50 3.61
C TYR A 52 18.77 18.53 4.54
N VAL A 53 17.93 19.56 4.37
CA VAL A 53 16.63 19.64 5.02
C VAL A 53 15.58 19.94 3.95
N LEU A 54 14.61 19.05 3.83
CA LEU A 54 13.39 19.28 3.07
C LEU A 54 12.47 20.12 3.94
N VAL A 55 11.96 21.22 3.40
CA VAL A 55 11.05 22.13 4.10
C VAL A 55 9.76 22.21 3.30
N MET A 56 8.64 22.02 3.98
CA MET A 56 7.31 22.27 3.44
C MET A 56 6.67 23.40 4.23
N ILE A 57 6.34 24.48 3.52
CA ILE A 57 5.61 25.62 4.07
C ILE A 57 4.15 25.50 3.67
N SER A 58 3.27 25.45 4.66
CA SER A 58 1.83 25.41 4.45
C SER A 58 1.36 26.57 3.58
N PRO A 59 0.38 26.36 2.67
CA PRO A 59 -0.24 27.44 1.92
C PRO A 59 -1.17 28.31 2.78
N LEU A 60 -1.57 27.86 3.98
CA LEU A 60 -2.39 28.63 4.91
C LEU A 60 -1.64 29.85 5.43
N SER A 61 -2.31 30.86 5.99
CA SER A 61 -1.60 31.91 6.73
C SER A 61 -1.01 31.38 8.04
N ALA A 62 -0.04 32.11 8.62
CA ALA A 62 0.54 31.77 9.93
C ALA A 62 -0.51 31.80 11.06
N ALA A 63 -1.53 32.65 10.94
CA ALA A 63 -2.62 32.69 11.92
C ALA A 63 -3.52 31.45 11.82
N GLU A 64 -3.90 31.05 10.60
CA GLU A 64 -4.77 29.89 10.39
C GLU A 64 -4.09 28.58 10.80
N GLU A 65 -2.80 28.40 10.48
CA GLU A 65 -2.09 27.16 10.82
C GLU A 65 -1.98 26.91 12.33
N VAL A 66 -1.83 27.98 13.12
CA VAL A 66 -1.76 27.92 14.59
C VAL A 66 -3.09 27.54 15.22
N GLU A 67 -4.22 27.78 14.56
CA GLU A 67 -5.53 27.33 15.06
C GLU A 67 -5.71 25.81 14.96
N PHE A 68 -4.96 25.14 14.07
CA PHE A 68 -5.07 23.70 13.83
C PHE A 68 -3.92 22.88 14.42
N SER A 69 -2.83 23.52 14.84
CA SER A 69 -1.63 22.86 15.33
C SER A 69 -1.41 23.11 16.82
N ASP A 70 -1.22 22.02 17.58
CA ASP A 70 -0.69 22.11 18.94
C ASP A 70 0.81 22.45 18.98
N ALA A 71 1.50 22.46 17.82
CA ALA A 71 2.94 22.67 17.64
C ALA A 71 3.31 24.10 17.21
N ASP A 72 2.65 25.10 17.82
CA ASP A 72 2.76 26.53 17.48
C ASP A 72 4.22 27.06 17.41
N ALA A 73 5.09 26.62 18.32
CA ALA A 73 6.47 27.09 18.37
C ALA A 73 7.32 26.64 17.16
N ASP A 74 7.17 25.39 16.74
CA ASP A 74 7.96 24.83 15.62
C ASP A 74 7.49 25.40 14.29
N VAL A 75 6.16 25.49 14.09
CA VAL A 75 5.56 26.13 12.92
C VAL A 75 6.05 27.58 12.78
N LYS A 76 5.99 28.38 13.85
CA LYS A 76 6.50 29.76 13.85
C LYS A 76 7.98 29.83 13.49
N MET A 77 8.80 28.92 14.04
CA MET A 77 10.23 28.87 13.76
C MET A 77 10.51 28.53 12.29
N ILE A 78 9.82 27.53 11.73
CA ILE A 78 9.97 27.12 10.33
C ILE A 78 9.64 28.29 9.40
N ARG A 79 8.52 28.98 9.63
CA ARG A 79 8.06 30.10 8.79
C ARG A 79 8.87 31.37 8.96
N ALA A 80 9.50 31.57 10.12
CA ALA A 80 10.45 32.66 10.32
C ALA A 80 11.78 32.41 9.59
N THR A 81 12.14 31.14 9.38
CA THR A 81 13.42 30.73 8.80
C THR A 81 13.34 30.58 7.28
N TYR A 82 12.27 29.98 6.78
CA TYR A 82 12.12 29.58 5.38
C TYR A 82 10.90 30.25 4.74
N MET A 83 11.12 30.84 3.56
CA MET A 83 10.10 31.61 2.84
C MET A 83 9.23 30.77 1.90
N GLN A 84 9.66 29.55 1.54
CA GLN A 84 8.98 28.70 0.57
C GLN A 84 9.33 27.22 0.76
N SER A 85 8.55 26.33 0.16
CA SER A 85 8.81 24.89 0.15
C SER A 85 9.95 24.51 -0.79
N GLY A 86 10.80 23.57 -0.37
CA GLY A 86 11.95 23.14 -1.17
C GLY A 86 13.00 22.39 -0.37
N LEU A 87 14.11 22.08 -1.03
CA LEU A 87 15.27 21.46 -0.42
C LEU A 87 16.32 22.52 -0.09
N TYR A 88 16.85 22.47 1.12
CA TYR A 88 17.86 23.39 1.64
C TYR A 88 19.10 22.62 2.09
N ARG A 89 20.24 23.31 2.17
CA ARG A 89 21.42 22.76 2.85
C ARG A 89 21.20 22.85 4.35
N ASN A 90 21.57 21.81 5.08
CA ASN A 90 21.50 21.79 6.55
C ASN A 90 22.73 22.46 7.19
N ASP A 91 23.07 23.65 6.70
CA ASP A 91 24.20 24.47 7.18
C ASP A 91 23.74 25.85 7.69
N GLY A 92 22.43 26.04 7.85
CA GLY A 92 21.80 27.31 8.21
C GLY A 92 21.43 28.20 7.03
N SER A 93 21.69 27.78 5.79
CA SER A 93 21.23 28.49 4.60
C SER A 93 19.71 28.56 4.52
N THR A 94 19.18 29.76 4.29
CA THR A 94 17.76 30.01 4.02
C THR A 94 17.46 30.16 2.52
N SER A 95 18.45 29.93 1.66
CA SER A 95 18.28 29.87 0.21
C SER A 95 18.10 28.42 -0.23
N PRO A 96 16.99 28.08 -0.93
CA PRO A 96 16.78 26.71 -1.38
C PRO A 96 17.74 26.35 -2.51
N ILE A 97 18.15 25.08 -2.53
CA ILE A 97 18.84 24.46 -3.66
C ILE A 97 17.88 24.36 -4.84
N TRP A 98 16.65 23.93 -4.57
CA TRP A 98 15.53 23.91 -5.50
C TRP A 98 14.21 23.91 -4.73
N THR A 99 13.13 24.32 -5.38
CA THR A 99 11.80 24.47 -4.77
C THR A 99 10.84 23.42 -5.32
N ILE A 100 9.83 23.08 -4.53
CA ILE A 100 8.68 22.26 -4.96
C ILE A 100 7.38 22.81 -4.36
N PRO A 101 6.21 22.53 -4.96
CA PRO A 101 4.93 22.85 -4.34
C PRO A 101 4.79 22.17 -2.97
N PHE A 102 4.02 22.78 -2.07
CA PHE A 102 3.69 22.18 -0.78
C PHE A 102 3.06 20.79 -0.94
N LYS A 103 3.50 19.87 -0.08
CA LYS A 103 2.94 18.53 0.12
C LYS A 103 2.70 18.35 1.62
N ASP A 104 1.58 17.75 1.97
CA ASP A 104 1.21 17.50 3.37
C ASP A 104 2.12 16.46 4.05
N VAL A 105 2.05 16.42 5.37
CA VAL A 105 2.96 15.67 6.27
C VAL A 105 2.82 14.14 6.13
N THR A 106 1.84 13.64 5.40
CA THR A 106 1.53 12.20 5.27
C THR A 106 2.54 11.42 4.41
N HIS A 107 3.61 12.07 3.98
CA HIS A 107 4.60 11.50 3.09
C HIS A 107 5.85 11.04 3.85
N GLU A 108 6.20 9.77 3.69
CA GLU A 108 7.55 9.28 3.94
C GLU A 108 8.50 9.91 2.90
N VAL A 109 9.59 10.48 3.39
CA VAL A 109 10.54 11.26 2.60
C VAL A 109 11.81 10.46 2.41
N TYR A 110 12.21 10.30 1.15
CA TYR A 110 13.49 9.70 0.80
C TYR A 110 14.27 10.65 -0.10
N LEU A 111 15.47 11.04 0.35
CA LEU A 111 16.37 11.90 -0.40
C LEU A 111 17.46 11.06 -1.06
N GLY A 112 17.61 11.24 -2.36
CA GLY A 112 18.66 10.63 -3.14
C GLY A 112 20.02 11.29 -2.91
N PRO A 113 21.10 10.67 -3.43
CA PRO A 113 22.46 11.18 -3.30
C PRO A 113 22.56 12.65 -3.71
N GLN A 114 23.31 13.42 -2.93
CA GLN A 114 23.60 14.85 -3.18
C GLN A 114 22.36 15.76 -3.19
N GLY A 115 21.23 15.31 -2.64
CA GLY A 115 20.00 16.11 -2.61
C GLY A 115 19.42 16.38 -4.00
N LYS A 116 19.79 15.56 -5.01
CA LYS A 116 19.30 15.74 -6.39
C LYS A 116 17.90 15.14 -6.58
N TYR A 117 17.66 13.98 -5.98
CA TYR A 117 16.42 13.24 -6.14
C TYR A 117 15.62 13.26 -4.85
N LEU A 118 14.29 13.29 -4.98
CA LEU A 118 13.37 13.23 -3.87
C LEU A 118 12.23 12.29 -4.22
N MET A 119 11.90 11.39 -3.29
CA MET A 119 10.73 10.54 -3.37
C MET A 119 9.84 10.87 -2.19
N LEU A 120 8.62 11.29 -2.50
CA LEU A 120 7.56 11.50 -1.54
C LEU A 120 6.61 10.33 -1.68
N ALA A 121 6.67 9.41 -0.73
CA ALA A 121 5.83 8.22 -0.71
C ALA A 121 4.71 8.43 0.31
N HIS A 122 3.47 8.39 -0.15
CA HIS A 122 2.31 8.49 0.72
C HIS A 122 2.05 7.11 1.34
N ASP A 123 1.56 7.09 2.57
CA ASP A 123 1.10 5.88 3.27
C ASP A 123 -0.14 5.19 2.65
N GLY A 124 -0.58 5.59 1.45
CA GLY A 124 -1.65 4.93 0.70
C GLY A 124 -3.06 5.38 1.11
N GLY A 125 -3.23 6.67 1.43
CA GLY A 125 -4.51 7.36 1.50
C GLY A 125 -5.50 6.71 2.46
N SER A 126 -5.59 7.23 3.69
CA SER A 126 -6.84 7.03 4.43
C SER A 126 -7.99 7.60 3.59
N ASN A 127 -9.13 6.92 3.53
CA ASN A 127 -10.35 7.44 2.85
C ASN A 127 -10.80 8.80 3.38
N TRP A 128 -10.17 9.30 4.44
CA TRP A 128 -10.53 10.46 5.23
C TRP A 128 -9.71 11.71 4.90
N SER A 129 -8.51 11.59 4.34
CA SER A 129 -7.66 12.75 4.02
C SER A 129 -8.12 13.49 2.76
N GLY A 130 -9.09 12.96 2.00
CA GLY A 130 -9.50 13.50 0.70
C GLY A 130 -8.41 13.40 -0.38
N HIS A 131 -7.19 13.00 -0.01
CA HIS A 131 -6.06 12.71 -0.88
C HIS A 131 -6.11 11.24 -1.29
N LEU A 132 -7.26 10.84 -1.83
CA LEU A 132 -7.47 9.49 -2.33
C LEU A 132 -6.47 9.24 -3.46
N GLY A 133 -5.52 8.38 -3.16
CA GLY A 133 -4.82 7.61 -4.15
C GLY A 133 -3.53 8.21 -4.65
N HIS A 134 -2.82 9.14 -4.02
CA HIS A 134 -1.40 9.33 -4.37
C HIS A 134 -0.55 8.28 -3.64
N LEU A 135 0.36 7.60 -4.33
CA LEU A 135 1.24 6.59 -3.74
C LEU A 135 2.67 7.08 -3.63
N VAL A 136 3.22 7.56 -4.74
CA VAL A 136 4.60 8.02 -4.78
C VAL A 136 4.78 9.08 -5.85
N THR A 137 5.55 10.11 -5.54
CA THR A 137 5.98 11.13 -6.49
C THR A 137 7.49 11.26 -6.47
N PHE A 138 8.09 11.29 -7.67
CA PHE A 138 9.52 11.39 -7.89
C PHE A 138 9.86 12.79 -8.40
N TYR A 139 10.89 13.40 -7.82
CA TYR A 139 11.44 14.69 -8.22
C TYR A 139 12.93 14.56 -8.55
N SER A 140 13.40 15.39 -9.50
CA SER A 140 14.82 15.67 -9.72
C SER A 140 15.01 17.18 -9.84
N ASP A 141 15.90 17.74 -9.03
CA ASP A 141 16.24 19.18 -9.05
C ASP A 141 14.98 20.07 -8.98
N GLY A 142 14.03 19.71 -8.12
CA GLY A 142 12.75 20.43 -7.94
C GLY A 142 11.70 20.19 -9.03
N ARG A 143 12.01 19.40 -10.06
CA ARG A 143 11.06 19.06 -11.12
C ARG A 143 10.46 17.69 -10.91
N GLU A 144 9.13 17.60 -10.96
CA GLU A 144 8.42 16.31 -10.94
C GLU A 144 8.78 15.48 -12.18
N LEU A 145 9.26 14.26 -11.95
CA LEU A 145 9.55 13.26 -12.99
C LEU A 145 8.32 12.40 -13.27
N ALA A 146 7.71 11.89 -12.21
CA ALA A 146 6.53 11.04 -12.29
C ALA A 146 5.75 11.07 -10.97
N SER A 147 4.43 11.02 -11.07
CA SER A 147 3.53 10.76 -9.94
C SER A 147 2.65 9.57 -10.25
N TYR A 148 2.51 8.71 -9.24
CA TYR A 148 1.71 7.50 -9.32
C TYR A 148 0.62 7.51 -8.30
N THR A 149 -0.56 7.13 -8.78
CA THR A 149 -1.72 6.91 -7.94
C THR A 149 -1.97 5.44 -7.69
N ASP A 150 -2.68 5.11 -6.61
CA ASP A 150 -3.12 3.75 -6.29
C ASP A 150 -3.95 3.19 -7.44
N GLU A 151 -4.91 3.97 -7.94
CA GLU A 151 -5.70 3.59 -9.11
C GLU A 151 -4.81 3.28 -10.31
N LYS A 152 -3.83 4.13 -10.62
CA LYS A 152 -2.97 3.97 -11.79
C LYS A 152 -2.03 2.76 -11.68
N LEU A 153 -1.59 2.39 -10.48
CA LEU A 153 -0.67 1.26 -10.28
C LEU A 153 -1.40 -0.08 -10.15
N PHE A 154 -2.54 -0.11 -9.45
CA PHE A 154 -3.23 -1.35 -9.10
C PHE A 154 -4.39 -1.71 -10.03
N SER A 155 -5.00 -0.75 -10.73
CA SER A 155 -6.00 -1.05 -11.79
C SER A 155 -5.43 -1.88 -12.94
N LEU A 156 -4.11 -1.86 -13.12
CA LEU A 156 -3.41 -2.67 -14.12
C LEU A 156 -3.41 -4.18 -13.80
N VAL A 157 -3.73 -4.58 -12.57
CA VAL A 157 -3.29 -5.90 -12.04
C VAL A 157 -4.35 -6.66 -11.27
N GLU A 158 -5.36 -6.00 -10.70
CA GLU A 158 -6.29 -6.67 -9.78
C GLU A 158 -7.60 -7.05 -10.46
N LEU A 159 -7.86 -8.36 -10.54
CA LEU A 159 -9.07 -9.03 -11.04
C LEU A 159 -10.34 -8.72 -10.22
N GLY A 160 -10.54 -7.48 -9.78
CA GLY A 160 -11.68 -7.08 -8.94
C GLY A 160 -11.64 -7.68 -7.52
N LEU A 161 -10.48 -8.07 -7.03
CA LEU A 161 -10.31 -8.42 -5.61
C LEU A 161 -10.51 -7.15 -4.78
N PRO A 162 -11.17 -7.23 -3.61
CA PRO A 162 -11.38 -6.06 -2.75
C PRO A 162 -10.02 -5.44 -2.43
N GLN A 163 -9.92 -4.11 -2.62
CA GLN A 163 -8.72 -3.33 -2.28
C GLN A 163 -8.33 -3.66 -0.84
N VAL A 164 -7.23 -4.40 -0.67
CA VAL A 164 -6.75 -4.78 0.64
C VAL A 164 -6.06 -3.55 1.22
N ALA A 165 -6.66 -3.01 2.29
CA ALA A 165 -6.17 -1.88 3.07
C ALA A 165 -4.65 -1.98 3.22
N ARG A 166 -3.94 -0.97 2.70
CA ARG A 166 -2.52 -0.79 2.96
C ARG A 166 -2.40 -0.21 4.35
N SER A 167 -1.78 -0.97 5.22
CA SER A 167 -1.27 -0.44 6.48
C SER A 167 0.04 -1.15 6.70
N GLU A 168 1.14 -0.46 6.41
CA GLU A 168 2.33 -0.42 7.27
C GLU A 168 3.45 0.33 6.53
N TYR A 169 4.00 1.35 7.20
CA TYR A 169 5.13 2.17 6.77
C TYR A 169 6.38 1.34 6.42
N ASP A 170 6.45 0.08 6.89
CA ASP A 170 7.54 -0.87 6.65
C ASP A 170 7.65 -1.40 5.21
N ASN A 171 6.77 -0.95 4.31
CA ASN A 171 6.65 -1.46 2.95
C ASN A 171 7.33 -0.57 1.89
N LEU A 172 8.24 0.31 2.28
CA LEU A 172 8.98 1.20 1.40
C LEU A 172 10.48 0.99 1.57
N ALA A 173 11.23 0.94 0.47
CA ALA A 173 12.68 0.78 0.51
C ALA A 173 13.37 1.56 -0.60
N PHE A 174 14.25 2.48 -0.24
CA PHE A 174 15.13 3.18 -1.16
C PHE A 174 16.53 2.55 -1.16
N ASP A 175 17.01 2.14 -2.33
CA ASP A 175 18.40 1.73 -2.57
C ASP A 175 19.16 2.86 -3.30
N PRO A 176 20.00 3.63 -2.58
CA PRO A 176 20.76 4.73 -3.17
C PRO A 176 21.90 4.27 -4.10
N GLN A 177 22.37 3.03 -3.99
CA GLN A 177 23.42 2.52 -4.88
C GLN A 177 22.84 2.07 -6.22
N GLY A 178 21.75 1.33 -6.18
CA GLY A 178 21.01 0.92 -7.38
C GLY A 178 20.14 2.02 -7.97
N MET A 179 19.95 3.15 -7.27
CA MET A 179 19.00 4.21 -7.61
C MET A 179 17.59 3.64 -7.86
N THR A 180 17.17 2.70 -7.01
CA THR A 180 15.85 2.08 -7.10
C THR A 180 15.01 2.37 -5.88
N PHE A 181 13.72 2.56 -6.09
CA PHE A 181 12.73 2.68 -5.02
C PHE A 181 11.76 1.51 -5.11
N THR A 182 11.61 0.76 -4.02
CA THR A 182 10.71 -0.40 -3.97
C THR A 182 9.53 -0.10 -3.09
N ILE A 183 8.34 -0.36 -3.61
CA ILE A 183 7.09 -0.37 -2.85
C ILE A 183 6.61 -1.81 -2.76
N PHE A 184 6.38 -2.27 -1.54
CA PHE A 184 5.74 -3.52 -1.24
C PHE A 184 4.24 -3.27 -1.07
N GLY A 185 3.43 -3.96 -1.85
CA GLY A 185 1.98 -3.97 -1.70
C GLY A 185 1.55 -5.06 -0.73
N SER A 186 0.29 -4.99 -0.29
CA SER A 186 -0.35 -6.11 0.39
C SER A 186 -0.35 -7.35 -0.52
N GLN A 187 -0.41 -8.54 0.09
CA GLN A 187 -0.43 -9.83 -0.64
C GLN A 187 0.86 -10.18 -1.42
N GLY A 188 1.97 -9.48 -1.21
CA GLY A 188 3.25 -9.81 -1.85
C GLY A 188 3.44 -9.19 -3.24
N VAL A 189 2.64 -8.17 -3.59
CA VAL A 189 2.95 -7.32 -4.75
C VAL A 189 4.25 -6.56 -4.46
N ARG A 190 5.12 -6.46 -5.46
CA ARG A 190 6.35 -5.68 -5.36
C ARG A 190 6.54 -4.86 -6.63
N ILE A 191 6.69 -3.55 -6.47
CA ILE A 191 6.89 -2.61 -7.56
C ILE A 191 8.23 -1.92 -7.35
N VAL A 192 9.11 -1.99 -8.34
CA VAL A 192 10.43 -1.35 -8.30
C VAL A 192 10.46 -0.25 -9.35
N PHE A 193 10.82 0.94 -8.91
CA PHE A 193 10.96 2.13 -9.71
C PHE A 193 12.44 2.47 -9.89
N ASP A 194 12.79 2.97 -11.05
CA ASP A 194 14.04 3.70 -11.28
C ASP A 194 13.86 5.14 -10.79
N VAL A 195 14.68 5.58 -9.83
CA VAL A 195 14.55 6.90 -9.20
C VAL A 195 14.94 8.03 -10.15
N THR A 196 15.80 7.77 -11.12
CA THR A 196 16.32 8.80 -12.03
C THR A 196 15.31 9.24 -13.08
N SER A 197 14.40 8.34 -13.44
CA SER A 197 13.35 8.53 -14.45
C SER A 197 11.95 8.53 -13.86
N GLY A 198 11.80 8.00 -12.64
CA GLY A 198 10.52 7.72 -12.01
C GLY A 198 9.78 6.52 -12.62
N GLN A 199 10.36 5.79 -13.58
CA GLN A 199 9.65 4.72 -14.29
C GLN A 199 9.61 3.41 -13.51
N VAL A 200 8.52 2.64 -13.69
CA VAL A 200 8.43 1.27 -13.18
C VAL A 200 9.34 0.38 -14.03
N ILE A 201 10.36 -0.20 -13.39
CA ILE A 201 11.31 -1.12 -14.05
C ILE A 201 11.03 -2.59 -13.74
N ARG A 202 10.33 -2.87 -12.64
CA ARG A 202 9.93 -4.24 -12.29
C ARG A 202 8.61 -4.24 -11.54
N HIS A 203 7.76 -5.20 -11.89
CA HIS A 203 6.50 -5.46 -11.22
C HIS A 203 6.35 -6.96 -10.97
N VAL A 204 6.13 -7.35 -9.72
CA VAL A 204 5.91 -8.74 -9.31
C VAL A 204 4.55 -8.80 -8.65
N SER A 205 3.68 -9.70 -9.15
CA SER A 205 2.34 -9.91 -8.61
C SER A 205 2.11 -11.39 -8.29
N PRO A 206 1.44 -11.70 -7.17
CA PRO A 206 1.04 -13.06 -6.83
C PRO A 206 -0.17 -13.55 -7.65
N VAL A 207 -0.85 -12.68 -8.40
CA VAL A 207 -2.10 -13.02 -9.11
C VAL A 207 -1.94 -14.23 -10.03
N PRO A 208 -0.88 -14.37 -10.86
CA PRO A 208 -0.72 -15.57 -11.68
C PRO A 208 -0.63 -16.86 -10.86
N MET A 209 -0.03 -16.82 -9.67
CA MET A 209 0.03 -17.96 -8.76
C MET A 209 -1.36 -18.31 -8.22
N TYR A 210 -2.17 -17.31 -7.82
CA TYR A 210 -3.54 -17.54 -7.38
C TYR A 210 -4.44 -18.10 -8.50
N VAL A 211 -4.31 -17.57 -9.73
CA VAL A 211 -5.03 -18.07 -10.90
C VAL A 211 -4.63 -19.52 -11.20
N ALA A 212 -3.34 -19.85 -11.17
CA ALA A 212 -2.87 -21.21 -11.36
C ALA A 212 -3.43 -22.16 -10.28
N ALA A 213 -3.41 -21.75 -9.01
CA ALA A 213 -3.98 -22.52 -7.92
C ALA A 213 -5.50 -22.76 -8.10
N ALA A 214 -6.24 -21.74 -8.53
CA ALA A 214 -7.68 -21.86 -8.80
C ALA A 214 -7.99 -22.84 -9.95
N ILE A 215 -7.20 -22.81 -11.03
CA ILE A 215 -7.34 -23.74 -12.17
C ILE A 215 -7.07 -25.18 -11.71
N LEU A 216 -6.02 -25.40 -10.93
CA LEU A 216 -5.67 -26.72 -10.38
C LEU A 216 -6.76 -27.24 -9.43
N LEU A 217 -7.32 -26.38 -8.58
CA LEU A 217 -8.43 -26.73 -7.71
C LEU A 217 -9.68 -27.14 -8.53
N PHE A 218 -10.06 -26.32 -9.51
CA PHE A 218 -11.23 -26.56 -10.35
C PHE A 218 -11.11 -27.87 -11.14
N THR A 219 -9.97 -28.11 -11.78
CA THR A 219 -9.72 -29.35 -12.53
C THR A 219 -9.77 -30.59 -11.64
N SER A 220 -9.22 -30.50 -10.43
CA SER A 220 -9.29 -31.57 -9.43
C SER A 220 -10.73 -31.88 -9.03
N LEU A 221 -11.56 -30.85 -8.79
CA LEU A 221 -12.98 -31.01 -8.47
C LEU A 221 -13.77 -31.66 -9.62
N VAL A 222 -13.48 -31.30 -10.87
CA VAL A 222 -14.12 -31.92 -12.05
C VAL A 222 -13.76 -33.40 -12.15
N VAL A 223 -12.48 -33.77 -11.95
CA VAL A 223 -12.03 -35.16 -11.99
C VAL A 223 -12.68 -35.99 -10.88
N ILE A 224 -12.71 -35.46 -9.65
CA ILE A 224 -13.36 -36.11 -8.50
C ILE A 224 -14.86 -36.30 -8.76
N GLY A 225 -15.54 -35.26 -9.25
CA GLY A 225 -16.96 -35.32 -9.58
C GLY A 225 -17.26 -36.34 -10.68
N TRP A 226 -16.45 -36.37 -11.74
CA TRP A 226 -16.56 -37.36 -12.81
C TRP A 226 -16.38 -38.79 -12.29
N PHE A 227 -15.37 -39.02 -11.46
CA PHE A 227 -15.11 -40.33 -10.86
C PHE A 227 -16.27 -40.78 -9.96
N TRP A 228 -16.82 -39.86 -9.15
CA TRP A 228 -17.97 -40.15 -8.29
C TRP A 228 -19.22 -40.53 -9.10
N LEU A 229 -19.52 -39.79 -10.17
CA LEU A 229 -20.63 -40.10 -11.08
C LEU A 229 -20.44 -41.47 -11.76
N ARG A 230 -19.20 -41.82 -12.13
CA ARG A 230 -18.88 -43.15 -12.69
C ARG A 230 -19.14 -44.26 -11.67
N CYS A 231 -18.71 -44.10 -10.43
CA CYS A 231 -18.95 -45.08 -9.36
C CYS A 231 -20.45 -45.30 -9.08
N GLN A 232 -21.26 -44.24 -9.12
CA GLN A 232 -22.71 -44.36 -8.93
C GLN A 232 -23.41 -45.19 -10.01
N ARG A 233 -23.04 -45.00 -11.29
CA ARG A 233 -23.63 -45.74 -12.41
C ARG A 233 -23.38 -47.24 -12.33
N VAL A 234 -22.21 -47.65 -11.83
CA VAL A 234 -21.86 -49.07 -11.66
C VAL A 234 -22.72 -49.71 -10.56
N ALA A 235 -22.96 -48.99 -9.46
CA ALA A 235 -23.75 -49.50 -8.35
C ALA A 235 -25.24 -49.70 -8.69
N THR A 236 -25.82 -48.84 -9.54
CA THR A 236 -27.21 -48.96 -9.98
C THR A 236 -27.43 -50.03 -11.04
N ALA A 237 -26.40 -50.43 -11.78
CA ALA A 237 -26.51 -51.48 -12.79
C ALA A 237 -26.49 -52.92 -12.22
N SER A 238 -26.12 -53.07 -10.95
CA SER A 238 -26.06 -54.35 -10.23
C SER A 238 -27.32 -54.70 -9.43
N THR A 239 -28.37 -53.89 -9.53
CA THR A 239 -29.70 -54.10 -8.93
C THR A 239 -30.72 -54.32 -10.01
#